data_AF-Q8EV19-F1
#
_entry.id   AF-Q8EV19-F1
#
_cell.length_a   1.000
_cell.length_b   1.000
_cell.length_c   1.000
_cell.angle_alpha   90.00
_cell.angle_beta   90.00
_cell.angle_gamma   90.00
#
_symmetry.space_group_name_H-M   'P 1'
#
loop_
_entity.id
_entity.type
_entity.pdbx_description
1 polymer ?
#
loop_
_entity_poly.entity_id
_entity_poly.type
_entity_poly.pdbx_seq_one_letter_code
_entity_poly.pdbx_strand_id
1 'polypeptide(L)'
;MTKNNKENKNNKVSKPFTGRYSEKEFTSIIKGCKFVDVKNFNVSFDSYEDEKTGDIIETSVFEGNMKIYKTKRHRKPIEVPPPGDDDKKPTDLSNEIKFIKDTLGIILSDMKEMKKDINYLKDDVSILKNDVSVLKDDMVEVKSDIKILKDDVSKIKQCPTIAKELAQL
;
A
#
# COMPACT_ATOMS: atom_id res chain seq x y z
N MET A 1 -28.14 -49.61 -25.16
CA MET A 1 -26.69 -49.82 -25.31
C MET A 1 -26.01 -48.46 -25.16
N THR A 2 -25.09 -48.13 -24.25
CA THR A 2 -24.51 -48.77 -23.07
C THR A 2 -23.92 -47.60 -22.26
N LYS A 3 -24.28 -47.44 -20.99
CA LYS A 3 -23.70 -46.43 -20.10
C LYS A 3 -22.24 -46.85 -19.82
N ASN A 4 -21.27 -46.15 -20.40
CA ASN A 4 -19.86 -46.36 -20.06
C ASN A 4 -19.51 -45.66 -18.75
N ASN A 5 -19.74 -46.42 -17.68
CA ASN A 5 -19.28 -46.19 -16.33
C ASN A 5 -17.74 -46.20 -16.35
N LYS A 6 -17.09 -45.03 -16.26
CA LYS A 6 -15.63 -44.97 -16.00
C LYS A 6 -15.42 -45.32 -14.54
N GLU A 7 -15.22 -46.61 -14.29
CA GLU A 7 -14.68 -47.14 -13.05
C GLU A 7 -13.46 -46.32 -12.63
N ASN A 8 -13.54 -45.76 -11.42
CA ASN A 8 -12.48 -44.99 -10.80
C ASN A 8 -11.37 -45.94 -10.34
N LYS A 9 -10.55 -46.42 -11.28
CA LYS A 9 -9.39 -47.27 -11.00
C LYS A 9 -8.23 -46.41 -10.50
N ASN A 10 -8.22 -46.09 -9.21
CA ASN A 10 -7.03 -45.66 -8.50
C ASN A 10 -6.99 -46.24 -7.07
N ASN A 11 -7.19 -47.56 -6.95
CA ASN A 11 -6.63 -48.30 -5.82
C ASN A 11 -5.12 -48.45 -6.06
N LYS A 12 -4.36 -47.37 -5.85
CA LYS A 12 -2.93 -47.49 -5.58
C LYS A 12 -2.82 -48.02 -4.17
N VAL A 13 -2.61 -49.33 -4.05
CA VAL A 13 -2.13 -49.95 -2.81
C VAL A 13 -0.82 -49.24 -2.46
N SER A 14 -0.89 -48.33 -1.49
CA SER A 14 0.28 -47.64 -0.95
C SER A 14 1.15 -48.67 -0.28
N LYS A 15 2.40 -48.82 -0.73
CA LYS A 15 3.40 -49.57 0.04
C LYS A 15 3.50 -48.93 1.44
N PRO A 16 3.58 -49.72 2.52
CA PRO A 16 3.65 -49.18 3.87
C PRO A 16 4.97 -48.40 4.05
N PHE A 17 4.86 -47.23 4.68
CA PHE A 17 6.02 -46.43 5.08
C PHE A 17 6.57 -47.01 6.38
N THR A 18 7.48 -47.99 6.27
CA THR A 18 8.06 -48.72 7.41
C THR A 18 9.58 -48.72 7.31
N GLY A 19 10.26 -48.34 8.40
CA GLY A 19 11.72 -48.29 8.46
C GLY A 19 12.21 -47.27 9.49
N ARG A 20 13.53 -47.24 9.71
CA ARG A 20 14.20 -46.24 10.54
C ARG A 20 14.58 -45.05 9.66
N TYR A 21 14.25 -43.85 10.10
CA TYR A 21 14.57 -42.60 9.40
C TYR A 21 15.36 -41.70 10.35
N SER A 22 16.34 -40.97 9.83
CA SER A 22 16.92 -39.84 10.55
C SER A 22 15.87 -38.73 10.73
N GLU A 23 16.10 -37.83 11.69
CA GLU A 23 15.21 -36.68 11.92
C GLU A 23 14.98 -35.87 10.64
N LYS A 24 16.05 -35.60 9.87
CA LYS A 24 15.99 -34.84 8.62
C LYS A 24 15.16 -35.55 7.55
N GLU A 25 15.30 -36.86 7.43
CA GLU A 25 14.52 -37.65 6.47
C GLU A 25 13.05 -37.67 6.87
N PHE A 26 12.76 -37.95 8.15
CA PHE A 26 11.41 -38.01 8.67
C PHE A 26 10.68 -36.67 8.54
N THR A 27 11.31 -35.57 8.97
CA THR A 27 10.75 -34.22 8.88
C THR A 27 10.47 -33.79 7.44
N SER A 28 11.35 -34.16 6.48
CA SER A 28 11.13 -33.88 5.05
C SER A 28 9.87 -34.56 4.51
N ILE A 29 9.61 -35.79 4.94
CA ILE A 29 8.46 -36.60 4.49
C ILE A 29 7.15 -35.99 4.98
N ILE A 30 7.12 -35.56 6.24
CA ILE A 30 5.92 -34.99 6.86
C ILE A 30 5.78 -33.48 6.61
N LYS A 31 6.79 -32.83 6.03
CA LYS A 31 6.82 -31.38 5.78
C LYS A 31 5.58 -30.90 5.02
N GLY A 32 4.87 -29.92 5.58
CA GLY A 32 3.65 -29.35 4.98
C GLY A 32 2.39 -30.18 5.19
N CYS A 33 2.40 -31.14 6.11
CA CYS A 33 1.17 -31.71 6.66
C CYS A 33 0.33 -30.64 7.36
N LYS A 34 -1.00 -30.82 7.34
CA LYS A 34 -1.95 -29.92 8.00
C LYS A 34 -2.36 -30.43 9.38
N PHE A 35 -2.59 -31.73 9.46
CA PHE A 35 -3.04 -32.40 10.66
C PHE A 35 -2.31 -33.73 10.80
N VAL A 36 -2.07 -34.12 12.06
CA VAL A 36 -1.46 -35.40 12.44
C VAL A 36 -2.40 -36.03 13.46
N ASP A 37 -3.01 -37.15 13.10
CA ASP A 37 -3.77 -37.97 14.04
C ASP A 37 -2.80 -39.00 14.63
N VAL A 38 -2.76 -39.07 15.95
CA VAL A 38 -1.96 -40.07 16.66
C VAL A 38 -2.89 -41.00 17.42
N LYS A 39 -2.66 -42.32 17.29
CA LYS A 39 -3.43 -43.37 17.96
C LYS A 39 -2.51 -44.32 18.70
N ASN A 40 -2.93 -44.76 19.88
CA ASN A 40 -2.17 -45.67 20.74
C ASN A 40 -0.74 -45.15 20.97
N PHE A 41 -0.62 -43.86 21.31
CA PHE A 41 0.67 -43.21 21.53
C PHE A 41 1.10 -43.41 22.98
N ASN A 42 2.28 -43.96 23.17
CA ASN A 42 2.95 -44.12 24.44
C ASN A 42 4.29 -43.38 24.42
N VAL A 43 4.68 -42.84 25.56
CA VAL A 43 5.96 -42.17 25.74
C VAL A 43 6.64 -42.78 26.95
N SER A 44 7.85 -43.32 26.78
CA SER A 44 8.69 -43.79 27.86
C SER A 44 9.98 -42.97 27.93
N PHE A 45 10.51 -42.86 29.14
CA PHE A 45 11.71 -42.11 29.45
C PHE A 45 12.63 -43.02 30.26
N ASP A 46 13.84 -43.24 29.75
CA ASP A 46 14.86 -44.04 30.41
C ASP A 46 16.11 -43.17 30.62
N SER A 47 16.76 -43.32 31.77
CA SER A 47 18.00 -42.60 32.09
C SER A 47 18.99 -43.56 32.76
N TYR A 48 20.24 -43.56 32.33
CA TYR A 48 21.31 -44.35 32.93
C TYR A 48 22.66 -43.64 32.82
N GLU A 49 23.61 -44.00 33.68
CA GLU A 49 24.98 -43.47 33.65
C GLU A 49 25.89 -44.45 32.88
N ASP A 50 26.62 -43.96 31.88
CA ASP A 50 27.61 -44.76 31.14
C ASP A 50 28.83 -44.99 32.04
N GLU A 51 29.03 -46.23 32.49
CA GLU A 51 30.10 -46.59 33.42
C GLU A 51 31.52 -46.31 32.88
N LYS A 52 31.71 -46.13 31.57
CA LYS A 52 33.02 -45.88 30.96
C LYS A 52 33.32 -44.39 30.82
N THR A 53 32.32 -43.57 30.52
CA THR A 53 32.50 -42.13 30.30
C THR A 53 32.03 -41.27 31.48
N GLY A 54 31.19 -41.82 32.36
CA GLY A 54 30.50 -41.10 33.44
C GLY A 54 29.35 -40.21 32.95
N ASP A 55 28.98 -40.29 31.67
CA ASP A 55 27.92 -39.47 31.10
C ASP A 55 26.54 -40.02 31.48
N ILE A 56 25.63 -39.14 31.87
CA ILE A 56 24.21 -39.49 32.05
C ILE A 56 23.53 -39.45 30.68
N ILE A 57 22.97 -40.57 30.26
CA ILE A 57 22.27 -40.74 28.98
C ILE A 57 20.76 -40.83 29.25
N GLU A 58 20.02 -39.86 28.73
CA GLU A 58 18.56 -39.84 28.77
C GLU A 58 17.98 -40.19 27.39
N THR A 59 17.09 -41.18 27.34
CA THR A 59 16.41 -41.62 26.12
C THR A 59 14.91 -41.46 26.28
N SER A 60 14.28 -40.78 25.32
CA SER A 60 12.83 -40.73 25.22
C SER A 60 12.35 -41.54 24.02
N VAL A 61 11.50 -42.53 24.24
CA VAL A 61 10.92 -43.36 23.18
C VAL A 61 9.44 -43.00 23.02
N PHE A 62 9.08 -42.65 21.79
CA PHE A 62 7.72 -42.32 21.40
C PHE A 62 7.20 -43.41 20.47
N GLU A 63 6.24 -44.20 20.94
CA GLU A 63 5.71 -45.35 20.21
C GLU A 63 4.21 -45.16 19.95
N GLY A 64 3.78 -45.31 18.70
CA GLY A 64 2.36 -45.28 18.38
C GLY A 64 2.11 -45.22 16.89
N ASN A 65 0.84 -45.30 16.52
CA ASN A 65 0.42 -45.23 15.13
C ASN A 65 0.10 -43.78 14.76
N MET A 66 0.77 -43.26 13.73
CA MET A 66 0.53 -41.91 13.21
C MET A 66 -0.17 -41.94 11.86
N LYS A 67 -1.15 -41.06 11.66
CA LYS A 67 -1.75 -40.75 10.36
C LYS A 67 -1.57 -39.27 10.04
N ILE A 68 -0.92 -38.98 8.93
CA ILE A 68 -0.53 -37.62 8.56
C ILE A 68 -1.30 -37.20 7.32
N TYR A 69 -1.99 -36.07 7.40
CA TYR A 69 -2.82 -35.56 6.31
C TYR A 69 -2.15 -34.36 5.65
N LYS A 70 -1.81 -34.54 4.38
CA LYS A 70 -1.27 -33.48 3.52
C LYS A 70 -2.19 -33.25 2.35
N THR A 71 -3.00 -32.19 2.44
CA THR A 71 -3.92 -31.80 1.37
C THR A 71 -3.32 -30.65 0.58
N LYS A 72 -2.75 -30.95 -0.58
CA LYS A 72 -2.36 -29.93 -1.56
C LYS A 72 -3.58 -29.60 -2.42
N ARG A 73 -4.05 -28.36 -2.35
CA ARG A 73 -5.07 -27.85 -3.27
C ARG A 73 -4.33 -27.20 -4.42
N HIS A 74 -4.42 -27.81 -5.59
CA HIS A 74 -4.15 -27.10 -6.83
C HIS A 74 -5.47 -26.54 -7.31
N ARG A 75 -5.52 -25.25 -7.61
CA ARG A 75 -6.56 -24.77 -8.52
C ARG A 75 -6.30 -25.50 -9.83
N LYS A 76 -7.33 -26.13 -10.41
CA LYS A 76 -7.20 -26.62 -11.79
C LYS A 76 -6.63 -25.46 -12.62
N PRO A 77 -5.64 -25.70 -13.50
CA PRO A 77 -5.37 -24.75 -14.57
C PRO A 77 -6.74 -24.36 -15.12
N ILE A 78 -6.99 -23.06 -15.28
CA ILE A 78 -8.19 -22.63 -15.98
C ILE A 78 -8.03 -23.23 -17.37
N GLU A 79 -8.68 -24.36 -17.64
CA GLU A 79 -9.04 -24.74 -18.99
C GLU A 79 -9.90 -23.58 -19.44
N VAL A 80 -9.30 -22.63 -20.16
CA VAL A 80 -10.08 -21.66 -20.91
C VAL A 80 -10.81 -22.54 -21.91
N PRO A 81 -12.14 -22.70 -21.78
CA PRO A 81 -12.89 -23.39 -22.81
C PRO A 81 -12.57 -22.68 -24.14
N PRO A 82 -12.63 -23.35 -25.30
CA PRO A 82 -12.77 -22.63 -26.56
C PRO A 82 -13.85 -21.56 -26.34
N PRO A 83 -13.64 -20.29 -26.76
CA PRO A 83 -14.56 -19.20 -26.42
C PRO A 83 -15.98 -19.65 -26.71
N GLY A 84 -16.68 -19.98 -25.62
CA GLY A 84 -18.09 -20.33 -25.59
C GLY A 84 -18.76 -19.10 -25.04
N ASP A 85 -19.78 -18.65 -25.75
CA ASP A 85 -20.42 -17.33 -25.63
C ASP A 85 -21.16 -17.07 -24.31
N ASP A 86 -20.84 -17.74 -23.20
CA ASP A 86 -21.62 -17.66 -21.97
C ASP A 86 -20.77 -17.27 -20.74
N ASP A 87 -20.87 -15.98 -20.39
CA ASP A 87 -21.12 -15.47 -19.03
C ASP A 87 -20.32 -16.05 -17.86
N LYS A 88 -19.06 -15.63 -17.72
CA LYS A 88 -18.49 -15.46 -16.38
C LYS A 88 -19.14 -14.25 -15.71
N LYS A 89 -20.21 -14.48 -14.93
CA LYS A 89 -20.72 -13.49 -13.97
C LYS A 89 -19.53 -12.99 -13.12
N PRO A 90 -19.20 -11.69 -13.14
CA PRO A 90 -18.14 -11.15 -12.30
C PRO A 90 -18.43 -11.49 -10.85
N THR A 91 -17.46 -12.11 -10.15
CA THR A 91 -17.55 -12.21 -8.69
C THR A 91 -17.52 -10.81 -8.10
N ASP A 92 -18.19 -10.59 -6.98
CA ASP A 92 -18.27 -9.28 -6.29
C ASP A 92 -16.91 -8.55 -6.20
N LEU A 93 -15.86 -9.31 -5.82
CA LEU A 93 -14.47 -8.82 -5.76
C LEU A 93 -13.92 -8.28 -7.09
N SER A 94 -14.33 -8.83 -8.23
CA SER A 94 -13.86 -8.35 -9.55
C SER A 94 -14.46 -6.98 -9.88
N ASN A 95 -15.72 -6.77 -9.49
CA ASN A 95 -16.40 -5.49 -9.66
C ASN A 95 -15.82 -4.44 -8.69
N GLU A 96 -15.57 -4.82 -7.44
CA GLU A 96 -14.90 -3.95 -6.46
C GLU A 96 -13.49 -3.53 -6.93
N ILE A 97 -12.68 -4.48 -7.43
CA ILE A 97 -11.34 -4.17 -7.95
C ILE A 97 -11.43 -3.23 -9.16
N LYS A 98 -12.40 -3.44 -10.05
CA LYS A 98 -12.62 -2.54 -11.20
C LYS A 98 -13.02 -1.14 -10.72
N PHE A 99 -13.98 -1.05 -9.79
CA PHE A 99 -14.42 0.22 -9.22
C PHE A 99 -13.28 0.98 -8.53
N ILE A 100 -12.44 0.29 -7.75
CA ILE A 100 -11.27 0.88 -7.11
C ILE A 100 -10.28 1.41 -8.15
N LYS A 101 -10.00 0.64 -9.21
CA LYS A 101 -9.11 1.09 -10.30
C LYS A 101 -9.65 2.33 -11.01
N ASP A 102 -10.93 2.33 -11.34
CA ASP A 102 -11.59 3.44 -12.01
C ASP A 102 -11.56 4.70 -11.10
N THR A 103 -11.87 4.54 -9.82
CA THR A 103 -11.81 5.62 -8.81
C THR A 103 -10.39 6.16 -8.65
N LEU A 104 -9.37 5.30 -8.55
CA LEU A 104 -7.97 5.72 -8.50
C LEU A 104 -7.55 6.45 -9.77
N GLY A 105 -8.06 6.04 -10.93
CA GLY A 105 -7.83 6.73 -12.20
C GLY A 105 -8.35 8.16 -12.19
N ILE A 106 -9.57 8.37 -11.67
CA ILE A 106 -10.18 9.69 -11.51
C ILE A 106 -9.35 10.54 -10.54
N ILE A 107 -9.05 10.02 -9.34
CA ILE A 107 -8.25 10.73 -8.33
C ILE A 107 -6.89 11.16 -8.89
N LEU A 108 -6.21 10.29 -9.66
CA LEU A 108 -4.94 10.64 -10.29
C LEU A 108 -5.07 11.73 -11.36
N SER A 109 -6.21 11.80 -12.06
CA SER A 109 -6.50 12.88 -13.00
C SER A 109 -6.71 14.20 -12.27
N ASP A 110 -7.57 14.21 -11.25
CA ASP A 110 -7.88 15.39 -10.44
C ASP A 110 -6.61 15.93 -9.76
N MET A 111 -5.77 15.05 -9.22
CA MET A 111 -4.48 15.44 -8.64
C MET A 111 -3.52 16.09 -9.65
N LYS A 112 -3.56 15.68 -10.92
CA LYS A 112 -2.76 16.33 -11.98
C LYS A 112 -3.31 17.71 -12.34
N GLU A 113 -4.62 17.86 -12.36
CA GLU A 113 -5.29 19.14 -12.61
C GLU A 113 -5.03 20.12 -11.47
N MET A 114 -5.25 19.72 -10.22
CA MET A 114 -4.90 20.51 -9.04
C MET A 114 -3.44 20.98 -9.03
N LYS A 115 -2.52 20.13 -9.49
CA LYS A 115 -1.10 20.50 -9.58
C LYS A 115 -0.85 21.61 -10.62
N LYS A 116 -1.60 21.62 -11.72
CA LYS A 116 -1.54 22.71 -12.71
C LYS A 116 -2.12 23.99 -12.13
N ASP A 117 -3.28 23.92 -11.49
CA ASP A 117 -3.94 25.07 -10.88
C ASP A 117 -3.06 25.71 -9.80
N ILE A 118 -2.41 24.90 -8.96
CA ILE A 118 -1.45 25.39 -7.96
C ILE A 118 -0.25 26.09 -8.62
N ASN A 119 0.20 25.64 -9.79
CA ASN A 119 1.29 26.32 -10.50
C ASN A 119 0.82 27.67 -11.06
N TYR A 120 -0.36 27.74 -11.67
CA TYR A 120 -0.93 29.01 -12.13
C TYR A 120 -1.12 30.00 -10.98
N LEU A 121 -1.67 29.54 -9.85
CA LEU A 121 -1.81 30.38 -8.66
C LEU A 121 -0.47 30.89 -8.12
N LYS A 122 0.61 30.09 -8.20
CA LYS A 122 1.94 30.55 -7.81
C LYS A 122 2.45 31.66 -8.71
N ASP A 123 2.24 31.54 -10.02
CA ASP A 123 2.64 32.54 -10.99
C ASP A 123 1.84 33.84 -10.78
N ASP A 124 0.53 33.75 -10.63
CA ASP A 124 -0.36 34.90 -10.35
C ASP A 124 0.03 35.61 -9.05
N VAL A 125 0.31 34.86 -7.97
CA VAL A 125 0.76 35.43 -6.70
C VAL A 125 2.14 36.09 -6.85
N SER A 126 3.02 35.57 -7.71
CA SER A 126 4.31 36.20 -7.99
C SER A 126 4.15 37.53 -8.72
N ILE A 127 3.24 37.60 -9.70
CA ILE A 127 2.90 38.84 -10.40
C ILE A 127 2.32 39.86 -9.41
N LEU A 128 1.33 39.46 -8.61
CA LEU A 128 0.70 40.31 -7.61
C LEU A 128 1.73 40.89 -6.62
N LYS A 129 2.72 40.09 -6.19
CA LYS A 129 3.79 40.56 -5.31
C LYS A 129 4.63 41.65 -5.96
N ASN A 130 4.93 41.53 -7.25
CA ASN A 130 5.67 42.54 -8.00
C ASN A 130 4.84 43.82 -8.15
N ASP A 131 3.57 43.71 -8.55
CA ASP A 131 2.68 44.85 -8.70
C ASP A 131 2.51 45.62 -7.38
N VAL A 132 2.34 44.91 -6.27
CA VAL A 132 2.28 45.52 -4.93
C VAL A 132 3.60 46.18 -4.53
N SER A 133 4.75 45.68 -4.99
CA SER A 133 6.05 46.34 -4.76
C SER A 133 6.12 47.65 -5.52
N VAL A 134 5.75 47.67 -6.80
CA VAL A 134 5.73 48.88 -7.63
C VAL A 134 4.78 49.92 -7.03
N LEU A 135 3.56 49.51 -6.65
CA LEU A 135 2.60 50.42 -6.00
C LEU A 135 3.13 51.03 -4.68
N LYS A 136 3.96 50.30 -3.93
CA LYS A 136 4.59 50.86 -2.73
C LYS A 136 5.61 51.94 -3.08
N ASP A 137 6.42 51.72 -4.12
CA ASP A 137 7.42 52.68 -4.59
C ASP A 137 6.75 53.94 -5.15
N ASP A 138 5.73 53.79 -6.00
CA ASP A 138 4.93 54.90 -6.53
C ASP A 138 4.30 55.73 -5.39
N MET A 139 3.81 55.07 -4.34
CA MET A 139 3.22 55.76 -3.19
C MET A 139 4.27 56.50 -2.34
N VAL A 140 5.53 56.07 -2.35
CA VAL A 140 6.63 56.83 -1.75
C VAL A 140 6.91 58.11 -2.55
N GLU A 141 6.92 58.01 -3.88
CA GLU A 141 7.09 59.16 -4.77
C GLU A 141 5.95 60.17 -4.61
N VAL A 142 4.69 59.72 -4.66
CA VAL A 142 3.51 60.58 -4.43
C VAL A 142 3.57 61.29 -3.07
N LYS A 143 4.02 60.61 -2.01
CA LYS A 143 4.20 61.24 -0.69
C LYS A 143 5.27 62.33 -0.71
N SER A 144 6.36 62.13 -1.46
CA SER A 144 7.41 63.12 -1.65
C SER A 144 6.88 64.34 -2.40
N ASP A 145 6.17 64.14 -3.51
CA ASP A 145 5.59 65.21 -4.32
C ASP A 145 4.57 66.04 -3.54
N ILE A 146 3.71 65.39 -2.75
CA ILE A 146 2.76 66.07 -1.87
C ILE A 146 3.49 66.93 -0.83
N LYS A 147 4.63 66.48 -0.31
CA LYS A 147 5.44 67.27 0.64
C LYS A 147 6.00 68.52 -0.05
N ILE A 148 6.56 68.37 -1.25
CA ILE A 148 7.08 69.49 -2.06
C ILE A 148 5.95 70.49 -2.37
N LEU A 149 4.79 70.00 -2.83
CA LEU A 149 3.61 70.84 -3.10
C LEU A 149 3.14 71.60 -1.85
N LYS A 150 3.13 70.96 -0.68
CA LYS A 150 2.79 71.64 0.58
C LYS A 150 3.79 72.76 0.91
N ASP A 151 5.08 72.52 0.69
CA ASP A 151 6.13 73.53 0.92
C ASP A 151 5.98 74.70 -0.06
N ASP A 152 5.74 74.43 -1.33
CA ASP A 152 5.58 75.47 -2.36
C ASP A 152 4.29 76.28 -2.17
N VAL A 153 3.17 75.65 -1.84
CA VAL A 153 1.93 76.36 -1.47
C VAL A 153 2.16 77.24 -0.24
N SER A 154 2.94 76.78 0.74
CA SER A 154 3.28 77.58 1.93
C SER A 154 4.09 78.82 1.56
N LYS A 155 5.07 78.70 0.66
CA LYS A 155 5.85 79.84 0.14
C LYS A 155 4.97 80.83 -0.64
N ILE A 156 4.09 80.33 -1.51
CA ILE A 156 3.16 81.18 -2.29
C ILE A 156 2.26 82.00 -1.35
N LYS A 157 1.72 81.37 -0.30
CA LYS A 157 0.91 82.06 0.72
C LYS A 157 1.67 83.15 1.48
N GLN A 158 2.99 83.05 1.57
CA GLN A 158 3.84 84.08 2.19
C GLN A 158 4.21 85.22 1.22
N CYS A 159 3.91 85.10 -0.08
CA CYS A 159 4.17 86.15 -1.05
C CYS A 159 3.23 87.35 -0.80
N PRO A 160 3.73 88.54 -0.45
CA PRO A 160 2.89 89.67 -0.03
C PRO A 160 1.94 90.17 -1.11
N THR A 161 2.37 90.11 -2.37
CA THR A 161 1.60 90.58 -3.53
C THR A 161 0.41 89.66 -3.79
N ILE A 162 0.64 88.34 -3.78
CA ILE A 162 -0.38 87.31 -4.01
C ILE A 162 -1.36 87.23 -2.83
N ALA A 163 -0.86 87.29 -1.59
CA ALA A 163 -1.69 87.26 -0.39
C ALA A 163 -2.70 88.42 -0.34
N LYS A 164 -2.33 89.60 -0.86
CA LYS A 164 -3.23 90.76 -0.98
C LYS A 164 -4.30 90.55 -2.05
N GLU A 165 -3.96 89.99 -3.21
CA GLU A 165 -4.92 89.71 -4.29
C GLU A 165 -5.92 88.61 -3.89
N LEU A 166 -5.46 87.54 -3.24
CA LEU A 166 -6.33 86.45 -2.75
C LEU A 166 -7.31 86.91 -1.66
N ALA A 167 -6.96 87.93 -0.86
CA ALA A 167 -7.84 88.48 0.17
C ALA A 167 -8.96 89.39 -0.38
N GLN A 168 -8.95 89.68 -1.68
CA GLN A 168 -9.94 90.52 -2.37
C GLN A 168 -10.92 89.71 -3.24
N LEU A 169 -10.69 88.40 -3.39
CA LEU A 169 -11.61 87.41 -3.99
C LEU A 169 -12.61 86.91 -2.93
#